data_AF-A0AAE4Z6H3-F1
#
_entry.id   AF-A0AAE4Z6H3-F1
#
_cell.length_a   1.000
_cell.length_b   1.000
_cell.length_c   1.000
_cell.angle_alpha   90.00
_cell.angle_beta   90.00
_cell.angle_gamma   90.00
#
_symmetry.space_group_name_H-M   'P 1'
#
loop_
_entity.id
_entity.type
_entity.pdbx_description
1 polymer ?
#
loop_
_entity_poly.entity_id
_entity_poly.type
_entity_poly.pdbx_seq_one_letter_code
_entity_poly.pdbx_strand_id
1 'polypeptide(L)'
;LTVMYEQAQRAEAEEEGRIDTVQVGPLTAYAHEGEATAARALLDSAWATLVRHLRSEVSVLPERRYRYGMPGGPRGAGVRGLDVSNPAEVVRDVHLSLRARIDPTGTFVDRLPFEPLDPTRRTGVYLDLVTATSRAARSCYLGEISGCREALSLGGPVDGVGVYPLDEHARRLLVQVAVELGGEGAYRRLLAPEGAGLEVRLAAAAGVEIDSVLAAWRAEVLESVVHRSPGVDPLTGVASLAWIAAFLFLACRSTRWRLN
;
A
#
# COMPACT_ATOMS: atom_id res chain seq x y z
N LEU A 1 -28.67 51.35 13.26
CA LEU A 1 -27.60 50.62 12.54
C LEU A 1 -27.13 49.39 13.32
N THR A 2 -26.71 49.52 14.58
CA THR A 2 -26.24 48.37 15.40
C THR A 2 -27.29 47.27 15.61
N VAL A 3 -28.55 47.63 15.90
CA VAL A 3 -29.64 46.65 16.08
C VAL A 3 -30.00 45.92 14.78
N MET A 4 -29.89 46.60 13.63
CA MET A 4 -30.10 45.97 12.32
C MET A 4 -28.95 45.04 11.93
N TYR A 5 -27.73 45.38 12.31
CA TYR A 5 -26.57 44.50 12.13
C TYR A 5 -26.69 43.25 13.02
N GLU A 6 -27.14 43.38 14.27
CA GLU A 6 -27.38 42.24 15.16
C GLU A 6 -28.52 41.33 14.69
N GLN A 7 -29.59 41.89 14.10
CA GLN A 7 -30.67 41.08 13.53
C GLN A 7 -30.28 40.41 12.21
N ALA A 8 -29.48 41.08 11.37
CA ALA A 8 -28.92 40.45 10.17
C ALA A 8 -27.97 39.31 10.54
N GLN A 9 -27.12 39.49 11.57
CA GLN A 9 -26.23 38.44 12.07
C GLN A 9 -26.99 37.27 12.71
N ARG A 10 -28.10 37.52 13.41
CA ARG A 10 -28.95 36.44 13.98
C ARG A 10 -29.73 35.68 12.90
N ALA A 11 -30.21 36.38 11.87
CA ALA A 11 -30.85 35.75 10.73
C ALA A 11 -29.83 34.94 9.91
N GLU A 12 -28.63 35.47 9.67
CA GLU A 12 -27.52 34.74 9.04
C GLU A 12 -27.08 33.53 9.87
N ALA A 13 -27.11 33.61 11.21
CA ALA A 13 -26.79 32.48 12.10
C ALA A 13 -27.92 31.44 12.23
N GLU A 14 -29.18 31.83 12.04
CA GLU A 14 -30.32 30.89 11.92
C GLU A 14 -30.40 30.27 10.51
N GLU A 15 -29.94 30.99 9.49
CA GLU A 15 -29.80 30.55 8.10
C GLU A 15 -28.49 29.77 7.85
N GLU A 16 -27.56 29.79 8.81
CA GLU A 16 -26.42 28.87 8.92
C GLU A 16 -26.97 27.45 9.18
N GLY A 17 -27.45 26.87 8.08
CA GLY A 17 -28.54 25.93 8.06
C GLY A 17 -28.28 24.67 8.86
N ARG A 18 -29.38 24.11 9.37
CA ARG A 18 -29.45 22.84 10.12
C ARG A 18 -28.42 21.84 9.58
N ILE A 19 -27.44 21.52 10.41
CA ILE A 19 -26.39 20.57 10.08
C ILE A 19 -26.95 19.17 10.30
N ASP A 20 -27.05 18.41 9.22
CA ASP A 20 -27.40 17.01 9.26
C ASP A 20 -26.13 16.16 9.41
N THR A 21 -26.25 15.08 10.19
CA THR A 21 -25.19 14.09 10.38
C THR A 21 -25.50 12.86 9.54
N VAL A 22 -24.63 12.57 8.57
CA VAL A 22 -24.74 11.41 7.70
C VAL A 22 -23.72 10.37 8.12
N GLN A 23 -24.15 9.13 8.33
CA GLN A 23 -23.28 8.03 8.73
C GLN A 23 -23.40 6.85 7.76
N VAL A 24 -22.25 6.33 7.32
CA VAL A 24 -22.10 5.11 6.52
C VAL A 24 -20.97 4.29 7.14
N GLY A 25 -21.33 3.23 7.86
CA GLY A 25 -20.37 2.46 8.66
C GLY A 25 -19.68 3.33 9.74
N PRO A 26 -18.34 3.32 9.84
CA PRO A 26 -17.55 4.18 10.72
C PRO A 26 -17.25 5.56 10.11
N LEU A 27 -17.75 5.86 8.91
CA LEU A 27 -17.58 7.17 8.28
C LEU A 27 -18.78 8.04 8.63
N THR A 28 -18.50 9.21 9.18
CA THR A 28 -19.49 10.22 9.55
C THR A 28 -19.14 11.50 8.80
N ALA A 29 -20.13 12.12 8.14
CA ALA A 29 -20.00 13.43 7.53
C ALA A 29 -21.03 14.39 8.11
N TYR A 30 -20.60 15.63 8.35
CA TYR A 30 -21.48 16.75 8.67
C TYR A 30 -21.71 17.55 7.39
N ALA A 31 -22.96 17.79 7.04
CA ALA A 31 -23.38 18.52 5.84
C ALA A 31 -24.59 19.40 6.17
N HIS A 32 -24.81 20.48 5.41
CA HIS A 32 -26.09 21.19 5.50
C HIS A 32 -27.23 20.31 5.00
N GLU A 33 -28.46 20.54 5.50
CA GLU A 33 -29.66 19.75 5.16
C GLU A 33 -29.85 19.55 3.65
N GLY A 34 -29.61 20.57 2.82
CA GLY A 34 -29.71 20.47 1.35
C GLY A 34 -28.64 19.59 0.69
N GLU A 35 -27.55 19.28 1.39
CA GLU A 35 -26.39 18.55 0.88
C GLU A 35 -26.26 17.13 1.46
N ALA A 36 -27.10 16.76 2.44
CA ALA A 36 -27.03 15.47 3.12
C ALA A 36 -27.09 14.27 2.16
N THR A 37 -27.89 14.35 1.09
CA THR A 37 -27.99 13.31 0.05
C THR A 37 -26.67 13.15 -0.73
N ALA A 38 -26.02 14.26 -1.09
CA ALA A 38 -24.75 14.23 -1.81
C ALA A 38 -23.61 13.71 -0.92
N ALA A 39 -23.56 14.16 0.34
CA ALA A 39 -22.62 13.66 1.34
C ALA A 39 -22.78 12.15 1.55
N ARG A 40 -24.02 11.64 1.61
CA ARG A 40 -24.31 10.21 1.72
C ARG A 40 -23.79 9.42 0.51
N ALA A 41 -24.09 9.87 -0.71
CA ALA A 41 -23.64 9.21 -1.93
C ALA A 41 -22.09 9.14 -2.00
N LEU A 42 -21.41 10.20 -1.57
CA LEU A 42 -19.95 10.21 -1.46
C LEU A 42 -19.45 9.20 -0.43
N LEU A 43 -20.03 9.17 0.77
CA LEU A 43 -19.65 8.20 1.80
C LEU A 43 -19.94 6.76 1.38
N ASP A 44 -21.06 6.49 0.70
CA ASP A 44 -21.40 5.16 0.17
C ASP A 44 -20.37 4.70 -0.88
N SER A 45 -19.94 5.60 -1.78
CA SER A 45 -18.91 5.29 -2.78
C SER A 45 -17.54 5.02 -2.15
N ALA A 46 -17.15 5.84 -1.17
CA ALA A 46 -15.92 5.63 -0.40
C ALA A 46 -15.98 4.32 0.40
N TRP A 47 -17.11 4.05 1.06
CA TRP A 47 -17.34 2.84 1.83
C TRP A 47 -17.31 1.59 0.97
N ALA A 48 -18.00 1.58 -0.17
CA ALA A 48 -17.95 0.47 -1.13
C ALA A 48 -16.52 0.20 -1.62
N THR A 49 -15.71 1.24 -1.79
CA THR A 49 -14.29 1.10 -2.12
C THR A 49 -13.51 0.48 -0.96
N LEU A 50 -13.71 0.95 0.27
CA LEU A 50 -13.06 0.38 1.45
C LEU A 50 -13.47 -1.08 1.68
N VAL A 51 -14.75 -1.44 1.51
CA VAL A 51 -15.25 -2.81 1.62
C VAL A 51 -14.62 -3.73 0.59
N ARG A 52 -14.45 -3.29 -0.66
CA ARG A 52 -13.74 -4.09 -1.68
C ARG A 52 -12.28 -4.36 -1.30
N HIS A 53 -11.62 -3.39 -0.69
CA HIS A 53 -10.20 -3.45 -0.34
C HIS A 53 -9.92 -4.17 0.98
N LEU A 54 -10.76 -3.96 1.99
CA LEU A 54 -10.58 -4.49 3.35
C LEU A 54 -11.43 -5.75 3.62
N ARG A 55 -12.37 -6.08 2.74
CA ARG A 55 -13.26 -7.25 2.83
C ARG A 55 -14.00 -7.32 4.18
N SER A 56 -13.79 -8.37 4.98
CA SER A 56 -14.40 -8.58 6.30
C SER A 56 -13.88 -7.62 7.37
N GLU A 57 -12.75 -6.97 7.12
CA GLU A 57 -11.99 -6.22 8.13
C GLU A 57 -12.42 -4.76 8.22
N VAL A 58 -13.45 -4.34 7.51
CA VAL A 58 -13.85 -2.93 7.51
C VAL A 58 -14.40 -2.50 8.87
N SER A 59 -14.81 -3.47 9.69
CA SER A 59 -15.21 -3.28 11.10
C SER A 59 -14.09 -2.76 12.00
N VAL A 60 -12.82 -2.87 11.60
CA VAL A 60 -11.68 -2.36 12.39
C VAL A 60 -11.28 -0.93 12.06
N LEU A 61 -11.97 -0.30 11.10
CA LEU A 61 -11.72 1.09 10.79
C LEU A 61 -12.10 1.98 11.97
N PRO A 62 -11.22 2.92 12.38
CA PRO A 62 -11.59 3.90 13.39
C PRO A 62 -12.74 4.76 12.87
N GLU A 63 -13.56 5.26 13.78
CA GLU A 63 -14.56 6.27 13.43
C GLU A 63 -13.86 7.50 12.81
N ARG A 64 -14.37 7.99 11.68
CA ARG A 64 -13.82 9.14 10.97
C ARG A 64 -14.92 10.16 10.72
N ARG A 65 -14.60 11.42 10.99
CA ARG A 65 -15.52 12.54 10.89
C ARG A 65 -15.04 13.54 9.84
N TYR A 66 -15.88 13.77 8.83
CA TYR A 66 -15.64 14.63 7.67
C TYR A 66 -16.60 15.81 7.63
N ARG A 67 -16.25 16.85 6.86
CA ARG A 67 -17.15 17.94 6.50
C ARG A 67 -17.38 17.92 5.00
N TYR A 68 -18.62 18.14 4.60
CA TYR A 68 -19.01 18.25 3.21
C TYR A 68 -19.54 19.66 2.95
N GLY A 69 -19.06 20.33 1.90
CA GLY A 69 -19.62 21.60 1.42
C GLY A 69 -19.42 22.82 2.33
N MET A 70 -18.64 22.72 3.41
CA MET A 70 -18.41 23.80 4.38
C MET A 70 -16.99 24.37 4.29
N PRO A 71 -16.72 25.34 3.39
CA PRO A 71 -15.46 26.06 3.39
C PRO A 71 -15.35 26.95 4.65
N GLY A 72 -14.30 26.75 5.45
CA GLY A 72 -13.91 27.70 6.50
C GLY A 72 -14.62 27.58 7.87
N GLY A 73 -15.54 26.63 8.08
CA GLY A 73 -16.27 26.48 9.36
C GLY A 73 -15.37 26.19 10.59
N PRO A 74 -15.82 26.51 11.82
CA PRO A 74 -15.01 26.45 13.03
C PRO A 74 -14.43 25.05 13.25
N ARG A 75 -13.10 24.91 13.37
CA ARG A 75 -12.41 23.62 13.58
C ARG A 75 -12.74 23.04 14.97
N GLY A 76 -13.84 22.30 15.06
CA GLY A 76 -14.16 21.51 16.25
C GLY A 76 -13.12 20.41 16.45
N ALA A 77 -12.80 20.11 17.71
CA ALA A 77 -11.87 19.05 18.08
C ALA A 77 -12.32 17.71 17.47
N GLY A 78 -11.47 17.10 16.64
CA GLY A 78 -11.70 15.78 16.05
C GLY A 78 -12.40 15.74 14.69
N VAL A 79 -12.85 16.86 14.14
CA VAL A 79 -13.38 16.91 12.77
C VAL A 79 -12.26 17.30 11.81
N ARG A 80 -11.83 16.39 10.92
CA ARG A 80 -10.85 16.76 9.89
C ARG A 80 -11.55 17.67 8.89
N GLY A 81 -11.02 18.88 8.71
CA GLY A 81 -11.44 19.83 7.69
C GLY A 81 -10.99 19.42 6.29
N LEU A 82 -11.17 18.13 5.97
CA LEU A 82 -11.07 17.67 4.60
C LEU A 82 -12.38 18.08 3.96
N ASP A 83 -12.33 19.03 3.03
CA ASP A 83 -13.47 19.43 2.22
C ASP A 83 -13.71 18.33 1.18
N VAL A 84 -14.50 17.33 1.56
CA VAL A 84 -14.55 16.09 0.79
C VAL A 84 -15.60 16.21 -0.30
N SER A 85 -15.16 16.62 -1.48
CA SER A 85 -15.97 16.55 -2.71
C SER A 85 -15.66 15.29 -3.53
N ASN A 86 -14.63 14.52 -3.13
CA ASN A 86 -14.15 13.36 -3.86
C ASN A 86 -14.04 12.10 -2.97
N PRO A 87 -14.72 10.98 -3.30
CA PRO A 87 -14.58 9.72 -2.58
C PRO A 87 -13.13 9.22 -2.43
N ALA A 88 -12.26 9.50 -3.40
CA ALA A 88 -10.85 9.08 -3.36
C ALA A 88 -10.08 9.75 -2.20
N GLU A 89 -10.48 10.95 -1.78
CA GLU A 89 -9.86 11.64 -0.65
C GLU A 89 -10.24 11.03 0.68
N VAL A 90 -11.51 10.59 0.85
CA VAL A 90 -11.93 9.79 2.01
C VAL A 90 -11.09 8.52 2.11
N VAL A 91 -10.99 7.78 1.00
CA VAL A 91 -10.25 6.52 0.95
C VAL A 91 -8.76 6.75 1.27
N ARG A 92 -8.16 7.79 0.70
CA ARG A 92 -6.78 8.20 0.98
C ARG A 92 -6.61 8.59 2.46
N ASP A 93 -7.53 9.34 3.04
CA ASP A 93 -7.48 9.75 4.44
C ASP A 93 -7.59 8.57 5.42
N VAL A 94 -8.48 7.62 5.13
CA VAL A 94 -8.57 6.35 5.87
C VAL A 94 -7.26 5.58 5.74
N HIS A 95 -6.72 5.46 4.53
CA HIS A 95 -5.45 4.81 4.26
C HIS A 95 -4.30 5.44 5.04
N LEU A 96 -4.18 6.77 5.05
CA LEU A 96 -3.14 7.47 5.82
C LEU A 96 -3.28 7.23 7.33
N SER A 97 -4.50 7.13 7.86
CA SER A 97 -4.69 6.82 9.29
C SER A 97 -4.34 5.40 9.67
N LEU A 98 -4.63 4.44 8.79
CA LEU A 98 -4.22 3.05 8.98
C LEU A 98 -2.70 2.93 8.86
N ARG A 99 -2.07 3.72 7.99
CA ARG A 99 -0.62 3.77 7.82
C ARG A 99 0.05 4.24 9.09
N ALA A 100 -0.40 5.37 9.63
CA ALA A 100 0.10 5.89 10.89
C ALA A 100 -0.06 4.90 12.06
N ARG A 101 -1.04 3.99 12.00
CA ARG A 101 -1.17 2.91 12.99
C ARG A 101 -0.22 1.75 12.74
N ILE A 102 0.00 1.34 11.49
CA ILE A 102 0.90 0.22 11.16
C ILE A 102 2.37 0.62 11.32
N ASP A 103 2.70 1.82 10.89
CA ASP A 103 4.05 2.35 10.82
C ASP A 103 4.04 3.80 11.32
N PRO A 104 3.99 4.02 12.65
CA PRO A 104 3.93 5.35 13.24
C PRO A 104 5.19 6.18 12.94
N THR A 105 6.33 5.53 12.69
CA THR A 105 7.58 6.19 12.31
C THR A 105 7.63 6.55 10.83
N GLY A 106 6.75 5.97 10.00
CA GLY A 106 6.68 6.21 8.56
C GLY A 106 7.87 5.64 7.78
N THR A 107 8.65 4.75 8.39
CA THR A 107 9.93 4.24 7.86
C THR A 107 9.79 2.93 7.10
N PHE A 108 8.67 2.24 7.23
CA PHE A 108 8.45 0.87 6.75
C PHE A 108 7.56 0.78 5.51
N VAL A 109 6.43 1.50 5.45
CA VAL A 109 5.53 1.48 4.28
C VAL A 109 5.07 2.88 3.91
N ASP A 110 5.26 3.28 2.64
CA ASP A 110 4.72 4.56 2.14
C ASP A 110 3.25 4.45 1.68
N ARG A 111 2.86 3.31 1.10
CA ARG A 111 1.48 2.96 0.74
C ARG A 111 1.06 1.62 1.33
N LEU A 112 -0.04 1.61 2.07
CA LEU A 112 -0.59 0.38 2.65
C LEU A 112 -0.93 -0.67 1.59
N PRO A 113 -0.82 -1.96 1.96
CA PRO A 113 -1.09 -3.09 1.09
C PRO A 113 -2.58 -3.45 1.16
N PHE A 114 -3.44 -2.59 0.62
CA PHE A 114 -4.83 -2.98 0.39
C PHE A 114 -5.08 -3.51 -1.02
N GLU A 115 -4.19 -3.15 -1.93
CA GLU A 115 -4.21 -3.69 -3.27
C GLU A 115 -3.14 -4.79 -3.35
N PRO A 116 -3.53 -6.02 -3.73
CA PRO A 116 -2.58 -7.07 -4.04
C PRO A 116 -1.50 -6.54 -4.97
N LEU A 117 -0.24 -6.85 -4.68
CA LEU A 117 0.84 -6.51 -5.61
C LEU A 117 0.60 -7.20 -6.95
N ASP A 118 0.45 -6.42 -8.02
CA ASP A 118 0.45 -6.91 -9.39
C ASP A 118 1.69 -7.82 -9.64
N PRO A 119 1.57 -8.90 -10.43
CA PRO A 119 2.67 -9.81 -10.71
C PRO A 119 3.97 -9.13 -11.16
N THR A 120 3.89 -8.04 -11.92
CA THR A 120 5.07 -7.27 -12.36
C THR A 120 5.84 -6.69 -11.19
N ARG A 121 5.13 -6.19 -10.17
CA ARG A 121 5.76 -5.64 -8.96
C ARG A 121 6.38 -6.74 -8.12
N ARG A 122 5.75 -7.92 -8.04
CA ARG A 122 6.33 -9.10 -7.37
C ARG A 122 7.63 -9.54 -8.04
N THR A 123 7.67 -9.56 -9.37
CA THR A 123 8.92 -9.81 -10.12
C THR A 123 9.98 -8.74 -9.84
N GLY A 124 9.59 -7.48 -9.66
CA GLY A 124 10.48 -6.40 -9.23
C GLY A 124 11.17 -6.72 -7.90
N VAL A 125 10.41 -7.17 -6.90
CA VAL A 125 10.95 -7.58 -5.58
C VAL A 125 11.98 -8.71 -5.73
N TYR A 126 11.72 -9.69 -6.60
CA TYR A 126 12.72 -10.72 -6.89
C TYR A 126 13.99 -10.15 -7.51
N LEU A 127 13.85 -9.29 -8.54
CA LEU A 127 15.00 -8.67 -9.20
C LEU A 127 15.83 -7.86 -8.21
N ASP A 128 15.18 -7.08 -7.34
CA ASP A 128 15.84 -6.34 -6.28
C ASP A 128 16.59 -7.29 -5.34
N LEU A 129 15.96 -8.40 -4.93
CA LEU A 129 16.57 -9.39 -4.05
C LEU A 129 17.83 -10.05 -4.66
N VAL A 130 17.80 -10.42 -5.95
CA VAL A 130 18.92 -11.12 -6.60
C VAL A 130 20.01 -10.18 -7.11
N THR A 131 19.68 -8.92 -7.39
CA THR A 131 20.65 -7.90 -7.84
C THR A 131 21.20 -7.06 -6.68
N ALA A 132 20.60 -7.14 -5.49
CA ALA A 132 21.05 -6.41 -4.33
C ALA A 132 22.53 -6.68 -4.00
N THR A 133 23.25 -5.58 -3.80
CA THR A 133 24.66 -5.62 -3.39
C THR A 133 24.83 -5.82 -1.88
N SER A 134 23.76 -5.70 -1.11
CA SER A 134 23.79 -5.85 0.35
C SER A 134 23.97 -7.31 0.77
N ARG A 135 24.75 -7.53 1.82
CA ARG A 135 24.97 -8.87 2.39
C ARG A 135 23.66 -9.48 2.89
N ALA A 136 22.83 -8.67 3.55
CA ALA A 136 21.53 -9.08 4.09
C ALA A 136 20.61 -9.67 3.00
N ALA A 137 20.47 -8.98 1.87
CA ALA A 137 19.63 -9.46 0.77
C ALA A 137 20.15 -10.77 0.17
N ARG A 138 21.47 -10.92 0.01
CA ARG A 138 22.06 -12.19 -0.46
C ARG A 138 21.84 -13.33 0.52
N SER A 139 22.08 -13.11 1.81
CA SER A 139 21.78 -14.09 2.86
C SER A 139 20.30 -14.50 2.84
N CYS A 140 19.39 -13.52 2.70
CA CYS A 140 17.96 -13.79 2.56
C CYS A 140 17.65 -14.64 1.31
N TYR A 141 18.21 -14.28 0.15
CA TYR A 141 18.06 -15.06 -1.07
C TYR A 141 18.53 -16.51 -0.90
N LEU A 142 19.66 -16.71 -0.21
CA LEU A 142 20.22 -18.03 0.11
C LEU A 142 19.42 -18.82 1.16
N GLY A 143 18.43 -18.20 1.81
CA GLY A 143 17.51 -18.86 2.75
C GLY A 143 17.78 -18.56 4.23
N GLU A 144 18.71 -17.68 4.54
CA GLU A 144 18.96 -17.26 5.93
C GLU A 144 17.88 -16.25 6.39
N ILE A 145 17.03 -16.67 7.32
CA ILE A 145 15.91 -15.85 7.82
C ILE A 145 16.38 -14.58 8.53
N SER A 146 17.51 -14.64 9.24
CA SER A 146 18.15 -13.46 9.84
C SER A 146 18.53 -12.42 8.77
N GLY A 147 19.00 -12.87 7.61
CA GLY A 147 19.27 -12.01 6.46
C GLY A 147 18.00 -11.34 5.92
N CYS A 148 16.87 -12.04 5.91
CA CYS A 148 15.60 -11.46 5.50
C CYS A 148 15.10 -10.38 6.48
N ARG A 149 15.26 -10.62 7.79
CA ARG A 149 14.92 -9.63 8.82
C ARG A 149 15.70 -8.33 8.65
N GLU A 150 17.00 -8.44 8.41
CA GLU A 150 17.89 -7.29 8.18
C GLU A 150 17.58 -6.60 6.84
N ALA A 151 17.41 -7.38 5.76
CA ALA A 151 17.09 -6.85 4.43
C ALA A 151 15.77 -6.09 4.39
N LEU A 152 14.79 -6.48 5.21
CA LEU A 152 13.50 -5.79 5.33
C LEU A 152 13.50 -4.70 6.42
N SER A 153 14.59 -4.54 7.17
CA SER A 153 14.73 -3.59 8.31
C SER A 153 13.64 -3.74 9.37
N LEU A 154 13.31 -4.98 9.73
CA LEU A 154 12.27 -5.28 10.71
C LEU A 154 12.71 -5.02 12.17
N GLY A 155 14.02 -5.05 12.44
CA GLY A 155 14.61 -4.79 13.75
C GLY A 155 14.85 -3.30 14.08
N GLY A 156 14.37 -2.37 13.24
CA GLY A 156 14.60 -0.94 13.37
C GLY A 156 15.65 -0.39 12.40
N PRO A 157 15.91 0.93 12.43
CA PRO A 157 16.92 1.55 11.59
C PRO A 157 18.29 0.94 11.93
N VAL A 158 18.93 0.34 10.92
CA VAL A 158 20.25 -0.26 11.10
C VAL A 158 21.26 0.88 11.02
N ASP A 159 21.91 1.18 12.14
CA ASP A 159 23.01 2.15 12.22
C ASP A 159 24.25 1.56 11.52
N GLY A 160 24.24 1.54 10.19
CA GLY A 160 25.29 0.92 9.39
C GLY A 160 25.33 1.47 7.98
N VAL A 161 26.46 2.11 7.63
CA VAL A 161 26.78 2.47 6.25
C VAL A 161 26.93 1.17 5.45
N GLY A 162 25.95 0.87 4.59
CA GLY A 162 25.99 -0.30 3.69
C GLY A 162 24.82 -1.27 3.80
N VAL A 163 23.87 -1.06 4.72
CA VAL A 163 22.59 -1.78 4.73
C VAL A 163 21.59 -1.00 3.89
N TYR A 164 21.38 -1.46 2.66
CA TYR A 164 20.32 -0.97 1.80
C TYR A 164 19.10 -1.87 2.02
N PRO A 165 18.07 -1.39 2.73
CA PRO A 165 16.83 -2.14 2.85
C PRO A 165 16.26 -2.41 1.46
N LEU A 166 15.59 -3.55 1.33
CA LEU A 166 14.74 -3.82 0.18
C LEU A 166 13.69 -2.72 0.06
N ASP A 167 13.22 -2.55 -1.17
CA ASP A 167 12.35 -1.46 -1.55
C ASP A 167 10.98 -1.50 -0.82
N GLU A 168 10.15 -0.50 -1.10
CA GLU A 168 8.79 -0.44 -0.53
C GLU A 168 7.94 -1.64 -0.98
N HIS A 169 8.12 -2.14 -2.21
CA HIS A 169 7.32 -3.26 -2.72
C HIS A 169 7.60 -4.56 -1.96
N ALA A 170 8.85 -4.82 -1.60
CA ALA A 170 9.24 -5.97 -0.80
C ALA A 170 8.57 -5.97 0.58
N ARG A 171 8.58 -4.81 1.25
CA ARG A 171 7.96 -4.62 2.56
C ARG A 171 6.43 -4.67 2.52
N ARG A 172 5.82 -4.14 1.46
CA ARG A 172 4.39 -4.30 1.20
C ARG A 172 4.00 -5.75 0.98
N LEU A 173 4.80 -6.52 0.24
CA LEU A 173 4.56 -7.94 0.01
C LEU A 173 4.60 -8.72 1.32
N LEU A 174 5.52 -8.39 2.23
CA LEU A 174 5.60 -9.03 3.54
C LEU A 174 4.31 -8.87 4.35
N VAL A 175 3.79 -7.65 4.41
CA VAL A 175 2.53 -7.37 5.12
C VAL A 175 1.37 -8.11 4.44
N GLN A 176 1.34 -8.18 3.11
CA GLN A 176 0.33 -8.92 2.36
C GLN A 176 0.38 -10.42 2.72
N VAL A 177 1.56 -11.04 2.70
CA VAL A 177 1.75 -12.44 3.07
C VAL A 177 1.33 -12.70 4.52
N ALA A 178 1.69 -11.81 5.45
CA ALA A 178 1.28 -11.93 6.85
C ALA A 178 -0.25 -11.91 7.01
N VAL A 179 -0.93 -11.00 6.31
CA VAL A 179 -2.39 -10.91 6.33
C VAL A 179 -3.04 -12.15 5.69
N GLU A 180 -2.52 -12.61 4.55
CA GLU A 180 -3.03 -13.78 3.84
C GLU A 180 -2.90 -15.07 4.66
N LEU A 181 -1.76 -15.27 5.34
CA LEU A 181 -1.57 -16.38 6.28
C LEU A 181 -2.54 -16.33 7.46
N GLY A 182 -2.82 -15.13 7.96
CA GLY A 182 -3.66 -14.92 9.14
C GLY A 182 -5.16 -15.05 8.90
N GLY A 183 -5.61 -14.96 7.65
CA GLY A 183 -7.02 -15.03 7.28
C GLY A 183 -7.90 -13.99 7.98
N GLU A 184 -9.08 -14.41 8.44
CA GLU A 184 -10.05 -13.53 9.08
C GLU A 184 -9.51 -12.93 10.40
N GLY A 185 -9.69 -11.63 10.56
CA GLY A 185 -9.18 -10.85 11.69
C GLY A 185 -7.69 -10.53 11.62
N ALA A 186 -6.97 -10.89 10.56
CA ALA A 186 -5.53 -10.62 10.46
C ALA A 186 -5.22 -9.11 10.49
N TYR A 187 -6.00 -8.29 9.79
CA TYR A 187 -5.84 -6.83 9.83
C TYR A 187 -6.16 -6.27 11.21
N ARG A 188 -7.18 -6.80 11.91
CA ARG A 188 -7.45 -6.41 13.30
C ARG A 188 -6.24 -6.61 14.21
N ARG A 189 -5.59 -7.78 14.10
CA ARG A 189 -4.40 -8.13 14.89
C ARG A 189 -3.21 -7.28 14.48
N LEU A 190 -3.04 -7.03 13.19
CA LEU A 190 -2.03 -6.11 12.66
C LEU A 190 -2.21 -4.70 13.23
N LEU A 191 -3.45 -4.21 13.34
CA LEU A 191 -3.81 -2.86 13.78
C LEU A 191 -4.00 -2.72 15.30
N ALA A 192 -3.85 -3.81 16.07
CA ALA A 192 -4.03 -3.78 17.51
C ALA A 192 -3.09 -2.74 18.16
N PRO A 193 -3.59 -1.93 19.14
CA PRO A 193 -2.83 -0.81 19.68
C PRO A 193 -1.61 -1.23 20.53
N GLU A 194 -0.47 -0.63 20.14
CA GLU A 194 0.74 -0.16 20.84
C GLU A 194 1.62 -1.07 21.74
N GLY A 195 2.94 -0.84 21.58
CA GLY A 195 4.05 -1.36 22.38
C GLY A 195 4.92 -2.38 21.65
N ALA A 196 4.31 -3.17 20.78
CA ALA A 196 5.00 -4.25 20.10
C ALA A 196 5.63 -3.77 18.78
N GLY A 197 6.91 -4.11 18.57
CA GLY A 197 7.60 -3.85 17.31
C GLY A 197 6.86 -4.45 16.11
N LEU A 198 7.11 -3.92 14.92
CA LEU A 198 6.43 -4.35 13.69
C LEU A 198 6.49 -5.87 13.48
N GLU A 199 7.60 -6.53 13.81
CA GLU A 199 7.75 -7.99 13.76
C GLU A 199 6.65 -8.72 14.53
N VAL A 200 6.39 -8.29 15.76
CA VAL A 200 5.40 -8.90 16.64
C VAL A 200 3.99 -8.72 16.05
N ARG A 201 3.73 -7.57 15.43
CA ARG A 201 2.44 -7.29 14.81
C ARG A 201 2.22 -8.09 13.53
N LEU A 202 3.26 -8.30 12.73
CA LEU A 202 3.22 -9.17 11.55
C LEU A 202 2.98 -10.63 11.95
N ALA A 203 3.70 -11.11 12.98
CA ALA A 203 3.49 -12.44 13.55
C ALA A 203 2.06 -12.61 14.10
N ALA A 204 1.57 -11.64 14.88
CA ALA A 204 0.21 -11.64 15.40
C ALA A 204 -0.84 -11.59 14.28
N ALA A 205 -0.61 -10.80 13.23
CA ALA A 205 -1.48 -10.76 12.05
C ALA A 205 -1.56 -12.15 11.41
N ALA A 206 -0.42 -12.78 11.16
CA ALA A 206 -0.31 -14.09 10.52
C ALA A 206 -0.75 -15.26 11.41
N GLY A 207 -0.81 -15.08 12.73
CA GLY A 207 -1.11 -16.16 13.67
C GLY A 207 0.01 -17.21 13.78
N VAL A 208 1.22 -16.87 13.33
CA VAL A 208 2.42 -17.73 13.34
C VAL A 208 3.66 -16.91 13.72
N GLU A 209 4.76 -17.59 14.01
CA GLU A 209 6.05 -16.95 14.29
C GLU A 209 6.56 -16.12 13.10
N ILE A 210 7.26 -15.01 13.40
CA ILE A 210 7.78 -14.09 12.36
C ILE A 210 8.69 -14.80 11.34
N ASP A 211 9.47 -15.79 11.78
CA ASP A 211 10.34 -16.57 10.90
C ASP A 211 9.54 -17.37 9.86
N SER A 212 8.34 -17.84 10.22
CA SER A 212 7.42 -18.50 9.29
C SER A 212 6.85 -17.53 8.26
N VAL A 213 6.54 -16.30 8.69
CA VAL A 213 6.10 -15.23 7.78
C VAL A 213 7.19 -14.87 6.78
N LEU A 214 8.44 -14.73 7.25
CA LEU A 214 9.60 -14.44 6.40
C LEU A 214 9.89 -15.58 5.41
N ALA A 215 9.75 -16.84 5.85
CA ALA A 215 9.90 -18.00 4.99
C ALA A 215 8.83 -18.03 3.89
N ALA A 216 7.56 -17.78 4.24
CA ALA A 216 6.46 -17.71 3.28
C ALA A 216 6.62 -16.55 2.30
N TRP A 217 7.02 -15.36 2.78
CA TRP A 217 7.29 -14.21 1.93
C TRP A 217 8.40 -14.50 0.92
N ARG A 218 9.49 -15.15 1.36
CA ARG A 218 10.57 -15.54 0.47
C ARG A 218 10.09 -16.54 -0.58
N ALA A 219 9.30 -17.54 -0.19
CA ALA A 219 8.73 -18.50 -1.13
C ALA A 219 7.90 -17.81 -2.21
N GLU A 220 7.02 -16.88 -1.81
CA GLU A 220 6.21 -16.06 -2.72
C GLU A 220 7.07 -15.23 -3.70
N VAL A 221 8.15 -14.61 -3.21
CA VAL A 221 9.09 -13.86 -4.07
C VAL A 221 9.75 -14.76 -5.10
N LEU A 222 10.18 -15.96 -4.70
CA LEU A 222 10.84 -16.91 -5.60
C LEU A 222 9.86 -17.53 -6.62
N GLU A 223 8.63 -17.80 -6.22
CA GLU A 223 7.58 -18.31 -7.11
C GLU A 223 7.18 -17.30 -8.19
N SER A 224 7.26 -16.00 -7.90
CA SER A 224 6.92 -14.92 -8.85
C SER A 224 7.74 -14.93 -10.16
N VAL A 225 8.88 -15.63 -10.17
CA VAL A 225 9.77 -15.77 -11.34
C VAL A 225 9.40 -16.97 -12.19
N VAL A 226 8.91 -18.04 -11.56
CA VAL A 226 8.60 -19.30 -12.24
C VAL A 226 7.52 -19.08 -13.31
N HIS A 227 6.66 -18.07 -13.14
CA HIS A 227 5.57 -17.75 -14.06
C HIS A 227 5.97 -16.78 -15.19
N ARG A 228 7.25 -16.36 -15.26
CA ARG A 228 7.74 -15.38 -16.24
C ARG A 228 9.06 -15.77 -16.91
N SER A 229 9.19 -17.03 -17.31
CA SER A 229 9.77 -17.20 -18.64
C SER A 229 8.71 -16.76 -19.62
N PRO A 230 8.77 -15.54 -20.23
CA PRO A 230 8.03 -15.35 -21.46
C PRO A 230 8.50 -16.50 -22.33
N GLY A 231 7.61 -17.45 -22.64
CA GLY A 231 7.91 -18.46 -23.63
C GLY A 231 8.36 -17.64 -24.83
N VAL A 232 9.66 -17.70 -25.14
CA VAL A 232 10.17 -17.04 -26.33
C VAL A 232 9.34 -17.68 -27.42
N ASP A 233 8.49 -16.88 -28.07
CA ASP A 233 7.67 -17.37 -29.16
C ASP A 233 8.61 -18.17 -30.08
N PRO A 234 8.34 -19.46 -30.34
CA PRO A 234 9.31 -20.34 -30.98
C PRO A 234 9.82 -19.76 -32.31
N LEU A 235 8.96 -19.02 -33.01
CA LEU A 235 9.30 -18.34 -34.25
C LEU A 235 10.30 -17.19 -34.03
N THR A 236 10.12 -16.40 -32.97
CA THR A 236 11.06 -15.35 -32.57
C THR A 236 12.43 -15.95 -32.22
N GLY A 237 12.45 -17.07 -31.49
CA GLY A 237 13.70 -17.77 -31.15
C GLY A 237 14.44 -18.28 -32.38
N VAL A 238 13.73 -18.91 -33.32
CA VAL A 238 14.30 -19.39 -34.59
C VAL A 238 14.79 -18.23 -35.46
N ALA A 239 14.05 -17.13 -35.53
CA ALA A 239 14.44 -15.95 -36.29
C ALA A 239 15.75 -15.33 -35.77
N SER A 240 15.92 -15.23 -34.44
CA SER A 240 17.18 -14.76 -33.85
C SER A 240 18.35 -15.68 -34.17
N LEU A 241 18.17 -17.00 -34.09
CA LEU A 241 19.21 -17.96 -34.45
C LEU A 241 19.57 -17.90 -35.93
N ALA A 242 18.59 -17.73 -36.82
CA ALA A 242 18.80 -17.58 -38.25
C ALA A 242 19.63 -16.32 -38.58
N TRP A 243 19.34 -15.20 -37.92
CA TRP A 243 20.13 -13.98 -38.07
C TRP A 243 21.56 -14.13 -37.54
N ILE A 244 21.74 -14.74 -36.38
CA ILE A 244 23.09 -15.04 -35.83
C ILE A 244 23.89 -15.88 -36.82
N ALA A 245 23.28 -16.94 -37.40
CA ALA A 245 23.91 -17.78 -38.40
C ALA A 245 24.25 -17.02 -39.68
N ALA A 246 23.36 -16.15 -40.16
CA ALA A 246 23.59 -15.31 -41.34
C ALA A 246 24.78 -14.35 -41.11
N PHE A 247 24.86 -13.68 -39.96
CA PHE A 247 25.99 -12.80 -39.64
C PHE A 247 27.30 -13.56 -39.49
N LEU A 248 27.30 -14.73 -38.84
CA LEU A 248 28.47 -15.61 -38.77
C LEU A 248 28.95 -16.03 -40.16
N PHE A 249 28.03 -16.42 -41.04
CA PHE A 249 28.36 -16.80 -42.41
C PHE A 249 28.97 -15.63 -43.20
N LEU A 250 28.39 -14.43 -43.08
CA LEU A 250 28.92 -13.22 -43.71
C LEU A 250 30.32 -12.86 -43.17
N ALA A 251 30.53 -12.99 -41.86
CA ALA A 251 31.83 -12.77 -41.24
C ALA A 251 32.90 -13.77 -41.70
N CYS A 252 32.56 -15.06 -41.80
CA CYS A 252 33.48 -16.09 -42.33
C CYS A 252 33.77 -15.91 -43.83
N ARG A 253 32.85 -15.34 -44.60
CA ARG A 253 33.09 -15.05 -46.02
C ARG A 253 34.02 -13.86 -46.22
N SER A 254 33.96 -12.84 -45.36
CA SER A 254 34.79 -11.64 -45.49
C SER A 254 36.26 -11.89 -45.14
N THR A 255 36.57 -12.88 -44.30
CA THR A 255 37.96 -13.24 -43.93
C THR A 255 38.75 -13.92 -45.05
N ARG A 256 38.08 -14.47 -46.08
CA ARG A 256 38.73 -15.06 -47.26
C ARG A 256 39.51 -14.08 -48.12
N TRP A 257 39.27 -12.77 -48.00
CA TRP A 257 39.96 -11.75 -48.79
C TRP A 257 41.26 -11.23 -48.14
N ARG A 258 41.69 -11.80 -47.00
CA ARG A 258 42.87 -11.33 -46.25
C ARG A 258 44.04 -12.33 -46.17
N LEU A 259 44.00 -13.41 -46.95
CA LEU A 259 45.07 -14.45 -46.97
C LEU A 259 45.79 -14.58 -48.34
N ASN A 260 45.75 -13.54 -49.18
CA ASN A 260 46.62 -13.42 -50.36
C ASN A 260 47.46 -12.15 -50.26
#